data_AF-A0A8S0ZWW8-F1
#
_entry.id   AF-A0A8S0ZWW8-F1
#
_cell.length_a   1.000
_cell.length_b   1.000
_cell.length_c   1.000
_cell.angle_alpha   90.00
_cell.angle_beta   90.00
_cell.angle_gamma   90.00
#
_symmetry.space_group_name_H-M   'P 1'
#
loop_
_entity.id
_entity.type
_entity.pdbx_description
1 polymer ?
#
loop_
_entity_poly.entity_id
_entity_poly.type
_entity_poly.pdbx_seq_one_letter_code
_entity_poly.pdbx_strand_id
1 'polypeptide(L)'
;MAFFLRYVSDQGFQSGVANTAGGVIGAIDCTHVHIMKPSEFGDEYVNRKGKTTINIQMTCDANEKITSVDAQWPGSVHDGRILRVSGIQDVVRRYDGGVCLLGDSGYGITPWLLTPFDEPRNARERNYNSTHAQESFWPDETSFSHTLEPS
;
A
#
# COMPACT_ATOMS: atom_id res chain seq x y z
N MET A 1 4.70 2.57 2.24
CA MET A 1 5.77 1.86 1.50
C MET A 1 7.01 1.49 2.33
N ALA A 2 7.76 2.43 2.93
CA ALA A 2 9.09 2.15 3.53
C ALA A 2 9.14 1.02 4.58
N PHE A 3 8.05 0.78 5.33
CA PHE A 3 8.02 -0.24 6.39
C PHE A 3 7.30 -1.55 6.02
N PHE A 4 6.49 -1.56 4.95
CA PHE A 4 5.96 -2.82 4.38
C PHE A 4 7.10 -3.74 3.91
N LEU A 5 8.23 -3.15 3.56
CA LEU A 5 9.41 -3.78 3.00
C LEU A 5 10.15 -4.71 3.96
N ARG A 6 10.22 -4.37 5.25
CA ARG A 6 10.85 -5.22 6.27
C ARG A 6 10.15 -6.58 6.40
N TYR A 7 8.83 -6.62 6.20
CA TYR A 7 8.03 -7.85 6.24
C TYR A 7 8.18 -8.73 5.02
N VAL A 8 8.32 -8.14 3.83
CA VAL A 8 8.61 -8.92 2.62
C VAL A 8 9.95 -9.65 2.76
N SER A 9 10.91 -9.05 3.47
CA SER A 9 12.25 -9.63 3.69
C SER A 9 12.34 -10.68 4.81
N ASP A 10 11.33 -10.80 5.70
CA ASP A 10 11.34 -11.72 6.83
C ASP A 10 10.86 -13.13 6.43
N GLN A 11 11.79 -14.10 6.46
CA GLN A 11 11.54 -15.50 6.11
C GLN A 11 10.48 -16.18 7.03
N GLY A 12 10.35 -15.74 8.29
CA GLY A 12 9.34 -16.26 9.22
C GLY A 12 7.92 -15.79 8.88
N PHE A 13 7.80 -14.63 8.25
CA PHE A 13 6.53 -14.08 7.79
C PHE A 13 6.08 -14.74 6.48
N GLN A 14 7.01 -14.93 5.53
CA GLN A 14 6.77 -15.64 4.26
C GLN A 14 6.27 -17.08 4.47
N SER A 15 6.69 -17.74 5.56
CA SER A 15 6.34 -19.14 5.88
C SER A 15 5.12 -19.30 6.80
N GLY A 16 4.61 -18.21 7.41
CA GLY A 16 3.62 -18.29 8.50
C GLY A 16 2.24 -17.70 8.22
N VAL A 17 2.12 -16.79 7.24
CA VAL A 17 0.86 -16.04 6.96
C VAL A 17 0.37 -16.25 5.53
N ALA A 18 1.27 -16.33 4.57
CA ALA A 18 0.94 -16.68 3.20
C ALA A 18 0.76 -18.21 3.10
N ASN A 19 -0.44 -18.69 2.77
CA ASN A 19 -0.67 -20.10 2.43
C ASN A 19 -0.10 -20.46 1.03
N THR A 20 0.94 -19.77 0.56
CA THR A 20 1.47 -19.87 -0.80
C THR A 20 2.90 -20.41 -0.79
N ALA A 21 3.22 -21.31 -1.73
CA ALA A 21 4.50 -22.03 -1.76
C ALA A 21 5.73 -21.12 -1.96
N GLY A 22 5.55 -19.98 -2.63
CA GLY A 22 6.58 -18.96 -2.89
C GLY A 22 6.45 -17.70 -2.01
N GLY A 23 5.53 -17.68 -1.04
CA GLY A 23 5.43 -16.62 -0.04
C GLY A 23 5.08 -15.23 -0.60
N VAL A 24 5.54 -14.20 0.12
CA VAL A 24 5.32 -12.79 -0.21
C VAL A 24 6.49 -12.26 -1.03
N ILE A 25 6.23 -11.73 -2.22
CA ILE A 25 7.28 -11.28 -3.15
C ILE A 25 7.47 -9.75 -3.19
N GLY A 26 6.56 -9.01 -2.58
CA GLY A 26 6.55 -7.56 -2.65
C GLY A 26 5.39 -6.94 -1.87
N ALA A 27 5.32 -5.62 -1.92
CA ALA A 27 4.22 -4.85 -1.34
C ALA A 27 3.61 -3.88 -2.36
N ILE A 28 2.36 -3.53 -2.12
CA ILE A 28 1.57 -2.57 -2.87
C ILE A 28 0.92 -1.59 -1.89
N ASP A 29 0.95 -0.32 -2.22
CA ASP A 29 0.42 0.74 -1.36
C ASP A 29 -0.08 1.89 -2.24
N CYS A 30 -1.11 2.59 -1.78
CA CYS A 30 -1.55 3.85 -2.37
C CYS A 30 -1.11 5.02 -1.49
N THR A 31 -0.53 6.05 -2.10
CA THR A 31 -0.09 7.25 -1.39
C THR A 31 -0.65 8.50 -2.05
N HIS A 32 -1.04 9.47 -1.22
CA HIS A 32 -1.55 10.74 -1.70
C HIS A 32 -0.44 11.78 -1.74
N VAL A 33 -0.19 12.35 -2.91
CA VAL A 33 0.72 13.49 -3.08
C VAL A 33 -0.08 14.77 -3.24
N HIS A 34 0.23 15.76 -2.43
CA HIS A 34 -0.41 17.07 -2.47
C HIS A 34 -0.13 17.81 -3.79
N ILE A 35 -1.19 18.37 -4.37
CA ILE A 35 -1.09 19.22 -5.57
C ILE A 35 -1.87 20.51 -5.40
N MET A 36 -1.55 21.51 -6.22
CA MET A 36 -2.42 22.67 -6.40
C MET A 36 -3.74 22.21 -7.04
N LYS A 37 -4.86 22.75 -6.55
CA LYS A 37 -6.19 22.43 -7.09
C LYS A 37 -6.28 22.83 -8.56
N PRO A 38 -6.51 21.88 -9.48
CA PRO A 38 -6.71 22.21 -10.89
C PRO A 38 -7.90 23.14 -11.09
N SER A 39 -7.83 24.01 -12.09
CA SER A 39 -8.94 24.91 -12.45
C SER A 39 -10.14 24.17 -13.03
N GLU A 40 -9.88 23.08 -13.76
CA GLU A 40 -10.89 22.19 -14.32
C GLU A 40 -10.99 20.91 -13.48
N PHE A 41 -12.21 20.50 -13.15
CA PHE A 41 -12.50 19.27 -12.39
C PHE A 41 -11.74 19.14 -11.06
N GLY A 42 -11.32 20.25 -10.44
CA GLY A 42 -10.47 20.24 -9.25
C GLY A 42 -11.07 19.51 -8.04
N ASP A 43 -12.40 19.37 -7.99
CA ASP A 43 -13.09 18.60 -6.93
C ASP A 43 -12.81 17.09 -7.02
N GLU A 44 -12.47 16.56 -8.20
CA GLU A 44 -12.09 15.15 -8.36
C GLU A 44 -10.78 14.82 -7.64
N TYR A 45 -9.93 15.83 -7.41
CA TYR A 45 -8.66 15.65 -6.72
C TYR A 45 -8.79 15.74 -5.19
N VAL A 46 -9.98 16.04 -4.68
CA VAL A 46 -10.22 16.13 -3.24
C VAL A 46 -10.39 14.73 -2.65
N ASN A 47 -9.49 14.33 -1.75
CA ASN A 47 -9.57 13.05 -1.07
C ASN A 47 -10.57 13.06 0.09
N ARG A 48 -10.78 11.90 0.74
CA ARG A 48 -11.68 11.76 1.90
C ARG A 48 -11.35 12.66 3.10
N LYS A 49 -10.14 13.24 3.15
CA LYS A 49 -9.69 14.18 4.18
C LYS A 49 -9.84 15.65 3.75
N GLY A 50 -10.49 15.92 2.62
CA GLY A 50 -10.67 17.28 2.09
C GLY A 50 -9.41 17.89 1.46
N LYS A 51 -8.36 17.09 1.25
CA LYS A 51 -7.07 17.54 0.70
C LYS A 51 -7.04 17.32 -0.81
N THR A 52 -6.57 18.31 -1.57
CA THR A 52 -6.34 18.17 -3.02
C THR A 52 -5.04 17.39 -3.26
N THR A 53 -5.15 16.22 -3.90
CA THR A 53 -4.06 15.26 -4.05
C THR A 53 -4.19 14.45 -5.35
N ILE A 54 -3.07 13.90 -5.81
CA ILE A 54 -3.03 12.77 -6.74
C ILE A 54 -2.87 11.51 -5.88
N ASN A 55 -3.68 10.49 -6.14
CA ASN A 55 -3.52 9.16 -5.58
C ASN A 55 -2.54 8.36 -6.46
N ILE A 56 -1.46 7.87 -5.87
CA ILE A 56 -0.39 7.15 -6.56
C ILE A 56 -0.37 5.72 -6.03
N GLN A 57 -0.60 4.75 -6.91
CA GLN A 57 -0.36 3.35 -6.60
C GLN A 57 1.08 3.01 -6.93
N MET A 58 1.76 2.32 -6.02
CA MET A 58 3.14 1.90 -6.20
C MET A 58 3.31 0.46 -5.73
N THR A 59 4.21 -0.28 -6.40
CA THR A 59 4.65 -1.59 -5.93
C THR A 59 6.16 -1.64 -5.72
N CYS A 60 6.60 -2.55 -4.87
CA CYS A 60 8.00 -2.81 -4.61
C CYS A 60 8.27 -4.30 -4.43
N ASP A 61 9.50 -4.73 -4.70
CA ASP A 61 9.96 -6.10 -4.45
C ASP A 61 10.50 -6.29 -3.01
N ALA A 62 10.87 -7.53 -2.69
CA ALA A 62 11.49 -7.89 -1.41
C ALA A 62 12.82 -7.19 -1.10
N ASN A 63 13.47 -6.60 -2.10
CA ASN A 63 14.74 -5.87 -1.94
C ASN A 63 14.53 -4.36 -1.88
N GLU A 64 13.30 -3.92 -1.58
CA GLU A 64 12.97 -2.50 -1.45
C GLU A 64 13.05 -1.71 -2.75
N LYS A 65 13.07 -2.39 -3.89
CA LYS A 65 13.12 -1.74 -5.19
C LYS A 65 11.70 -1.50 -5.69
N ILE A 66 11.42 -0.26 -6.05
CA ILE A 66 10.17 0.10 -6.73
C ILE A 66 10.09 -0.67 -8.05
N THR A 67 8.99 -1.38 -8.26
CA THR A 67 8.74 -2.21 -9.44
C THR A 67 7.65 -1.65 -10.33
N SER A 68 6.74 -0.82 -9.78
CA SER A 68 5.79 -0.05 -10.58
C SER A 68 5.35 1.23 -9.85
N VAL A 69 4.96 2.24 -10.64
CA VAL A 69 4.36 3.49 -10.19
C VAL A 69 3.25 3.88 -11.16
N ASP A 70 2.06 4.15 -10.65
CA ASP A 70 0.93 4.70 -11.38
C ASP A 70 0.40 5.95 -10.66
N ALA A 71 0.68 7.13 -11.24
CA ALA A 71 0.40 8.44 -10.65
C ALA A 71 -0.71 9.20 -11.40
N GLN A 72 -1.66 8.50 -12.03
CA GLN A 72 -2.69 9.11 -12.88
C GLN A 72 -4.04 9.33 -12.20
N TRP A 73 -4.17 9.02 -10.90
CA TRP A 73 -5.48 8.97 -10.25
C TRP A 73 -5.79 10.24 -9.45
N PRO A 74 -6.96 10.87 -9.65
CA PRO A 74 -7.42 11.92 -8.77
C PRO A 74 -7.56 11.44 -7.32
N GLY A 75 -7.34 12.34 -6.35
CA GLY A 75 -7.39 12.03 -4.92
C GLY A 75 -8.73 11.49 -4.41
N SER A 76 -9.83 11.67 -5.14
CA SER A 76 -11.13 11.06 -4.80
C SER A 76 -11.23 9.56 -5.14
N VAL A 77 -10.32 9.04 -5.96
CA VAL A 77 -10.37 7.64 -6.43
C VAL A 77 -9.91 6.69 -5.33
N HIS A 78 -10.74 5.70 -5.02
CA HIS A 78 -10.45 4.65 -4.05
C HIS A 78 -9.37 3.66 -4.53
N ASP A 79 -8.52 3.22 -3.63
CA ASP A 79 -7.39 2.31 -3.88
C ASP A 79 -7.84 0.99 -4.53
N GLY A 80 -8.95 0.41 -4.07
CA GLY A 80 -9.55 -0.78 -4.70
C GLY A 80 -10.02 -0.57 -6.15
N ARG A 81 -10.36 0.66 -6.56
CA ARG A 81 -10.64 0.98 -7.97
C ARG A 81 -9.35 1.01 -8.78
N ILE A 82 -8.28 1.59 -8.23
CA ILE A 82 -6.96 1.67 -8.86
C ILE A 82 -6.38 0.26 -9.05
N LEU A 83 -6.45 -0.59 -8.03
CA LEU A 83 -5.99 -1.99 -8.10
C LEU A 83 -6.69 -2.78 -9.21
N ARG A 84 -8.00 -2.59 -9.38
CA ARG A 84 -8.80 -3.33 -10.38
C ARG A 84 -8.36 -3.01 -11.81
N VAL A 85 -7.81 -1.83 -12.05
CA VAL A 85 -7.45 -1.35 -13.40
C VAL A 85 -5.93 -1.38 -13.66
N SER A 86 -5.10 -1.54 -12.62
CA SER A 86 -3.63 -1.50 -12.74
C SER A 86 -3.00 -2.74 -13.37
N GLY A 87 -3.76 -3.81 -13.58
CA GLY A 87 -3.27 -5.08 -14.16
C GLY A 87 -2.33 -5.87 -13.25
N ILE A 88 -2.08 -5.41 -12.01
CA ILE A 88 -1.23 -6.09 -11.03
C ILE A 88 -1.73 -7.51 -10.75
N GLN A 89 -3.05 -7.70 -10.69
CA GLN A 89 -3.63 -9.02 -10.53
C GLN A 89 -3.16 -10.01 -11.61
N ASP A 90 -3.09 -9.58 -12.86
CA ASP A 90 -2.67 -10.43 -13.97
C ASP A 90 -1.18 -10.73 -13.92
N VAL A 91 -0.36 -9.80 -13.40
CA VAL A 91 1.07 -10.03 -13.15
C VAL A 91 1.25 -11.09 -12.06
N VAL A 92 0.57 -10.97 -10.92
CA VAL A 92 0.71 -11.92 -9.80
C VAL A 92 0.16 -13.30 -10.18
N ARG A 93 -0.90 -13.38 -10.99
CA ARG A 93 -1.45 -14.64 -11.49
C ARG A 93 -0.48 -15.45 -12.36
N ARG A 94 0.53 -14.83 -12.98
CA ARG A 94 1.57 -15.56 -13.74
C ARG A 94 2.41 -16.49 -12.87
N TYR A 95 2.36 -16.32 -11.55
CA TYR A 95 3.03 -17.18 -10.57
C TYR A 95 2.12 -18.32 -10.07
N ASP A 96 1.01 -18.59 -10.76
CA ASP A 96 0.14 -19.76 -10.54
C ASP A 96 -0.42 -19.88 -9.11
N GLY A 97 -0.65 -18.74 -8.46
CA GLY A 97 -1.09 -18.68 -7.06
C GLY A 97 0.00 -19.05 -6.04
N GLY A 98 1.24 -19.23 -6.50
CA GLY A 98 2.40 -19.54 -5.67
C GLY A 98 2.90 -18.35 -4.85
N VAL A 99 2.49 -17.11 -5.17
CA VAL A 99 2.99 -15.91 -4.49
C VAL A 99 1.86 -14.93 -4.16
N CYS A 100 2.14 -14.03 -3.23
CA CYS A 100 1.24 -12.92 -2.89
C CYS A 100 2.00 -11.61 -2.68
N LEU A 101 1.26 -10.51 -2.70
CA LEU A 101 1.72 -9.17 -2.30
C LEU A 101 1.15 -8.80 -0.94
N LEU A 102 1.83 -7.92 -0.21
CA LEU A 102 1.26 -7.24 0.95
C LEU A 102 0.60 -5.93 0.56
N GLY A 103 -0.60 -5.67 1.07
CA GLY A 103 -1.34 -4.43 0.86
C GLY A 103 -1.84 -3.80 2.15
N ASP A 104 -2.27 -2.54 2.05
CA ASP A 104 -3.04 -1.84 3.08
C ASP A 104 -4.48 -2.37 3.20
N SER A 105 -5.20 -1.96 4.25
CA SER A 105 -6.61 -2.31 4.46
C SER A 105 -7.60 -1.54 3.56
N GLY A 106 -7.13 -0.56 2.80
CA GLY A 106 -7.89 0.11 1.74
C GLY A 106 -8.15 -0.82 0.54
N TYR A 107 -7.38 -1.91 0.43
CA TYR A 107 -7.66 -3.02 -0.47
C TYR A 107 -8.50 -4.11 0.18
N GLY A 108 -9.33 -4.78 -0.62
CA GLY A 108 -10.01 -6.01 -0.18
C GLY A 108 -9.04 -7.19 -0.12
N ILE A 109 -9.22 -8.08 0.87
CA ILE A 109 -8.45 -9.34 0.98
C ILE A 109 -8.70 -10.18 -0.27
N THR A 110 -7.64 -10.66 -0.92
CA THR A 110 -7.72 -11.64 -2.01
C THR A 110 -6.65 -12.73 -1.86
N PRO A 111 -6.76 -13.88 -2.54
CA PRO A 111 -5.76 -14.96 -2.42
C PRO A 111 -4.32 -14.55 -2.80
N TRP A 112 -4.15 -13.47 -3.54
CA TRP A 112 -2.87 -12.97 -4.05
C TRP A 112 -2.47 -11.61 -3.43
N LEU A 113 -3.32 -11.04 -2.56
CA LEU A 113 -3.09 -9.78 -1.86
C LEU A 113 -3.47 -9.93 -0.39
N LEU A 114 -2.46 -9.96 0.46
CA LEU A 114 -2.60 -10.05 1.91
C LEU A 114 -2.75 -8.65 2.50
N THR A 115 -3.90 -8.37 3.09
CA THR A 115 -4.19 -7.14 3.85
C THR A 115 -4.47 -7.49 5.31
N PRO A 116 -4.55 -6.53 6.24
CA PRO A 116 -4.95 -6.79 7.63
C PRO A 116 -6.26 -7.58 7.71
N PHE A 117 -6.37 -8.52 8.64
CA PHE A 117 -7.64 -9.20 8.91
C PHE A 117 -8.61 -8.22 9.59
N ASP A 118 -9.83 -8.06 9.07
CA ASP A 118 -10.82 -7.20 9.74
C ASP A 118 -11.19 -7.73 11.14
N GLU A 119 -11.33 -9.05 11.28
CA GLU A 119 -11.67 -9.73 12.53
C GLU A 119 -10.67 -10.87 12.81
N PRO A 120 -9.53 -10.60 13.50
CA PRO A 120 -8.50 -11.61 13.75
C PRO A 120 -8.95 -12.62 14.81
N ARG A 121 -9.19 -13.86 14.38
CA ARG A 121 -9.78 -14.95 15.17
C ARG A 121 -8.77 -15.69 16.04
N ASN A 122 -7.52 -15.78 15.61
CA ASN A 122 -6.48 -16.53 16.33
C ASN A 122 -5.24 -15.68 16.65
N ALA A 123 -4.33 -16.24 17.46
CA ALA A 123 -3.12 -15.53 17.89
C ALA A 123 -2.19 -15.16 16.71
N ARG A 124 -2.17 -15.95 15.64
CA ARG A 124 -1.38 -15.67 14.45
C ARG A 124 -1.92 -14.47 13.68
N GLU A 125 -3.24 -14.43 13.45
CA GLU A 125 -3.91 -13.30 12.80
C GLU A 125 -3.78 -12.01 13.63
N ARG A 126 -3.90 -12.09 14.96
CA ARG A 126 -3.69 -10.94 15.84
C ARG A 126 -2.25 -10.45 15.82
N ASN A 127 -1.28 -11.37 15.85
CA ASN A 127 0.13 -11.02 15.76
C ASN A 127 0.40 -10.33 14.42
N TYR A 128 -0.04 -10.93 13.31
CA TYR A 128 0.03 -10.33 11.98
C TYR A 128 -0.57 -8.91 11.93
N ASN A 129 -1.79 -8.73 12.44
CA ASN A 129 -2.42 -7.40 12.47
C ASN A 129 -1.66 -6.41 13.35
N SER A 130 -1.18 -6.79 14.53
CA SER A 130 -0.42 -5.88 15.41
C SER A 130 0.88 -5.42 14.76
N THR A 131 1.53 -6.34 14.06
CA THR A 131 2.75 -6.21 13.28
C THR A 131 2.53 -5.32 12.05
N HIS A 132 1.36 -5.42 11.41
CA HIS A 132 0.94 -4.57 10.29
C HIS A 132 0.51 -3.15 10.76
N ALA A 133 -0.17 -3.04 11.91
CA ALA A 133 -0.74 -1.79 12.43
C ALA A 133 0.29 -0.83 13.05
N GLN A 134 1.40 -1.34 13.61
CA GLN A 134 2.49 -0.49 14.14
C GLN A 134 3.05 0.49 13.09
N GLU A 135 2.82 0.22 11.80
CA GLU A 135 3.41 0.94 10.68
C GLU A 135 2.45 1.95 10.01
N SER A 136 1.21 2.07 10.50
CA SER A 136 0.26 3.13 10.08
C SER A 136 0.50 4.46 10.81
N PHE A 137 1.43 4.52 11.76
CA PHE A 137 1.71 5.69 12.59
C PHE A 137 2.94 6.45 12.09
N TRP A 138 2.77 7.25 11.04
CA TRP A 138 3.69 8.36 10.77
C TRP A 138 3.24 9.59 11.57
N PRO A 139 4.10 10.26 12.37
CA PRO A 139 3.87 11.65 12.78
C PRO A 139 3.44 12.48 11.57
N ASP A 140 2.37 13.26 11.74
CA ASP A 140 1.82 14.13 10.70
C ASP A 140 2.91 14.95 9.99
N GLU A 141 2.70 15.20 8.69
CA GLU A 141 3.59 15.96 7.79
C GLU A 141 3.96 17.37 8.27
N THR A 142 3.33 17.87 9.34
CA THR A 142 3.71 19.10 10.05
C THR A 142 5.13 19.09 10.63
N SER A 143 5.81 17.94 10.63
CA SER A 143 7.17 17.81 11.16
C SER A 143 8.28 18.18 10.17
N PHE A 144 7.96 18.33 8.87
CA PHE A 144 8.96 18.64 7.82
C PHE A 144 9.06 20.13 7.46
N SER A 145 8.23 21.00 8.05
CA SER A 145 8.20 22.44 7.72
C SER A 145 9.11 23.33 8.57
N HIS A 146 9.99 22.79 9.41
CA HIS A 146 11.03 23.59 10.08
C HIS A 146 12.41 23.13 9.63
N THR A 147 12.97 23.82 8.62
CA THR A 147 14.34 24.40 8.62
C THR A 147 14.64 24.86 7.19
N LEU A 148 14.12 26.02 6.79
CA LEU A 148 14.75 26.87 5.78
C LEU A 148 14.50 28.32 6.22
N GLU A 149 15.28 28.75 7.21
CA GLU A 149 15.46 30.18 7.49
C GLU A 149 16.38 30.74 6.39
N PRO A 150 15.98 31.78 5.64
CA PRO A 150 16.83 32.38 4.62
C PRO A 150 17.93 33.26 5.26
N SER A 151 19.17 33.11 4.78
CA SER A 151 20.29 34.05 4.99
C SER A 151 20.39 35.07 3.87
#